data_AF-A0AAV0I7P6-F1
#
_entry.id   AF-A0AAV0I7P6-F1
#
_cell.length_a   1.000
_cell.length_b   1.000
_cell.length_c   1.000
_cell.angle_alpha   90.00
_cell.angle_beta   90.00
_cell.angle_gamma   90.00
#
_symmetry.space_group_name_H-M   'P 1'
#
loop_
_entity.id
_entity.type
_entity.pdbx_description
1 polymer ?
#
loop_
_entity_poly.entity_id
_entity_poly.type
_entity_poly.pdbx_seq_one_letter_code
_entity_poly.pdbx_strand_id
1 'polypeptide(L)'
;MIKENYLCLAGAVANQSRPFKPVVAWLAFYNDIWSFTQDKSKLKYVEDAGGENIDTSINRITYNTSNPDDLEALHAILCTVDVVIDETATLDPATYTVSSFLDNVGVEDHSCFAFLTNQTLWRYDKRAYNSTLDWYDGAVSQPQLVLADLIQAFSSPGNASTTFLRNIAKGEGVLSIDGSMCGSQDFSTPMDPTILPCP
;
A
#
# COMPACT_ATOMS: atom_id res chain seq x y z
N MET A 1 6.83 23.08 -6.17
CA MET A 1 6.92 21.89 -7.03
C MET A 1 6.26 20.65 -6.43
N ILE A 2 6.88 19.91 -5.48
CA ILE A 2 6.32 18.66 -4.92
C ILE A 2 4.92 18.86 -4.32
N LYS A 3 4.76 19.85 -3.43
CA LYS A 3 3.48 20.14 -2.79
C LYS A 3 2.39 20.50 -3.79
N GLU A 4 2.72 21.29 -4.81
CA GLU A 4 1.77 21.68 -5.85
C GLU A 4 1.35 20.47 -6.68
N ASN A 5 2.30 19.58 -7.02
CA ASN A 5 1.99 18.35 -7.75
C ASN A 5 1.10 17.42 -6.92
N TYR A 6 1.40 17.24 -5.63
CA TYR A 6 0.55 16.49 -4.70
C TYR A 6 -0.89 17.04 -4.66
N LEU A 7 -1.03 18.35 -4.44
CA LEU A 7 -2.35 19.00 -4.36
C LEU A 7 -3.11 18.91 -5.68
N CYS A 8 -2.42 18.94 -6.80
CA CYS A 8 -3.04 18.76 -8.11
C CYS A 8 -3.61 17.36 -8.29
N LEU A 9 -2.83 16.31 -7.95
CA LEU A 9 -3.29 14.92 -7.99
C LEU A 9 -4.49 14.69 -7.07
N ALA A 10 -4.40 15.14 -5.82
CA ALA A 10 -5.50 15.01 -4.85
C ALA A 10 -6.76 15.76 -5.32
N GLY A 11 -6.60 16.97 -5.86
CA GLY A 11 -7.70 17.76 -6.42
C GLY A 11 -8.36 17.10 -7.64
N ALA A 12 -7.56 16.49 -8.53
CA ALA A 12 -8.08 15.76 -9.67
C ALA A 12 -8.94 14.56 -9.24
N VAL A 13 -8.51 13.81 -8.23
CA VAL A 13 -9.28 12.70 -7.65
C VAL A 13 -10.55 13.21 -6.97
N ALA A 14 -10.47 14.27 -6.18
CA ALA A 14 -11.63 14.85 -5.49
C ALA A 14 -12.71 15.34 -6.47
N ASN A 15 -12.32 15.76 -7.67
CA ASN A 15 -13.24 16.17 -8.74
C ASN A 15 -13.84 14.98 -9.52
N GLN A 16 -13.32 13.76 -9.36
CA GLN A 16 -13.91 12.57 -9.94
C GLN A 16 -15.15 12.17 -9.15
N SER A 17 -16.31 12.16 -9.80
CA SER A 17 -17.51 11.56 -9.22
C SER A 17 -17.36 10.04 -9.25
N ARG A 18 -17.05 9.44 -8.09
CA ARG A 18 -17.11 7.99 -7.89
C ARG A 18 -18.38 7.65 -7.11
N PRO A 19 -19.22 6.71 -7.59
CA PRO A 19 -20.43 6.33 -6.87
C PRO A 19 -20.11 5.65 -5.53
N PHE A 20 -18.95 4.99 -5.42
CA PHE A 20 -18.45 4.33 -4.22
C PHE A 20 -16.96 4.56 -4.07
N LYS A 21 -16.49 4.72 -2.84
CA LYS A 21 -15.06 4.78 -2.50
C LYS A 21 -14.61 3.38 -2.09
N PRO A 22 -13.46 2.89 -2.57
CA PRO A 22 -12.94 1.61 -2.09
C PRO A 22 -12.54 1.72 -0.62
N VAL A 23 -12.91 0.71 0.17
CA VAL A 23 -12.46 0.56 1.56
C VAL A 23 -11.04 0.02 1.56
N VAL A 24 -10.12 0.75 2.20
CA VAL A 24 -8.68 0.48 2.16
C VAL A 24 -8.18 0.11 3.55
N ALA A 25 -7.49 -1.01 3.61
CA ALA A 25 -6.83 -1.50 4.82
C ALA A 25 -5.31 -1.40 4.69
N TRP A 26 -4.69 -0.62 5.56
CA TRP A 26 -3.26 -0.69 5.83
C TRP A 26 -3.04 -1.52 7.08
N LEU A 27 -2.30 -2.62 6.99
CA LEU A 27 -2.07 -3.51 8.11
C LEU A 27 -0.71 -4.20 8.03
N ALA A 28 -0.20 -4.57 9.20
CA ALA A 28 1.04 -5.33 9.33
C ALA A 28 0.85 -6.51 10.28
N PHE A 29 1.52 -7.61 9.98
CA PHE A 29 1.58 -8.77 10.83
C PHE A 29 2.91 -8.82 11.60
N TYR A 30 2.85 -9.08 12.89
CA TYR A 30 4.03 -9.31 13.72
C TYR A 30 3.65 -10.18 14.93
N ASN A 31 4.39 -11.28 15.15
CA ASN A 31 4.19 -12.20 16.28
C ASN A 31 2.72 -12.60 16.47
N ASP A 32 2.11 -13.17 15.43
CA ASP A 32 0.71 -13.64 15.43
C ASP A 32 -0.34 -12.54 15.61
N ILE A 33 0.04 -11.26 15.46
CA ILE A 33 -0.85 -10.12 15.61
C ILE A 33 -0.90 -9.31 14.32
N TRP A 34 -2.10 -9.19 13.76
CA TRP A 34 -2.40 -8.19 12.74
C TRP A 34 -2.73 -6.85 13.40
N SER A 35 -2.15 -5.77 12.90
CA SER A 35 -2.37 -4.41 13.39
C SER A 35 -2.74 -3.49 12.24
N PHE A 36 -3.90 -2.85 12.31
CA PHE A 36 -4.30 -1.81 11.36
C PHE A 36 -3.55 -0.51 11.65
N THR A 37 -3.24 0.26 10.61
CA THR A 37 -2.54 1.53 10.78
C THR A 37 -3.38 2.55 11.54
N GLN A 38 -2.74 3.31 12.43
CA GLN A 38 -3.30 4.53 13.01
C GLN A 38 -2.51 5.78 12.60
N ASP A 39 -1.56 5.62 11.67
CA ASP A 39 -0.75 6.73 11.19
C ASP A 39 -1.62 7.71 10.42
N LYS A 40 -1.76 8.93 10.96
CA LYS A 40 -2.62 9.97 10.37
C LYS A 40 -2.21 10.33 8.95
N SER A 41 -0.93 10.23 8.62
CA SER A 41 -0.43 10.52 7.28
C SER A 41 -0.89 9.44 6.31
N LYS A 42 -0.75 8.16 6.67
CA LYS A 42 -1.24 7.01 5.88
C LYS A 42 -2.75 7.08 5.67
N LEU A 43 -3.50 7.38 6.73
CA LEU A 43 -4.96 7.59 6.64
C LEU A 43 -5.33 8.77 5.74
N LYS A 44 -4.56 9.87 5.79
CA LYS A 44 -4.75 11.05 4.94
C LYS A 44 -4.48 10.74 3.46
N TYR A 45 -3.46 9.92 3.17
CA TYR A 45 -3.17 9.47 1.81
C TYR A 45 -4.32 8.67 1.20
N VAL A 46 -4.96 7.78 1.99
CA VAL A 46 -6.14 7.03 1.53
C VAL A 46 -7.25 7.98 1.12
N GLU A 47 -7.55 8.98 1.95
CA GLU A 47 -8.57 9.99 1.62
C GLU A 47 -8.22 10.80 0.38
N ASP A 48 -6.98 11.27 0.26
CA ASP A 48 -6.52 12.09 -0.87
C ASP A 48 -6.48 11.29 -2.19
N ALA A 49 -6.26 9.98 -2.11
CA ALA A 49 -6.34 9.06 -3.25
C ALA A 49 -7.79 8.63 -3.56
N GLY A 50 -8.79 9.11 -2.82
CA GLY A 50 -10.21 8.87 -3.08
C GLY A 50 -10.76 7.56 -2.51
N GLY A 51 -10.02 6.93 -1.60
CA GLY A 51 -10.47 5.78 -0.83
C GLY A 51 -11.16 6.18 0.47
N GLU A 52 -11.63 5.17 1.19
CA GLU A 52 -12.17 5.27 2.54
C GLU A 52 -11.35 4.38 3.48
N ASN A 53 -10.97 4.90 4.64
CA ASN A 53 -10.31 4.10 5.66
C ASN A 53 -11.32 3.13 6.29
N ILE A 54 -10.84 2.01 6.81
CA ILE A 54 -11.73 1.05 7.48
C ILE A 54 -12.52 1.74 8.60
N ASP A 55 -13.80 1.40 8.71
CA ASP A 55 -14.76 2.04 9.60
C ASP A 55 -14.26 2.10 11.05
N THR A 56 -14.42 3.27 11.65
CA THR A 56 -14.21 3.56 13.08
C THR A 56 -15.04 2.70 14.03
N SER A 57 -16.10 2.02 13.56
CA SER A 57 -16.85 1.03 14.34
C SER A 57 -16.03 -0.23 14.68
N ILE A 58 -14.88 -0.42 14.02
CA ILE A 58 -13.86 -1.36 14.44
C ILE A 58 -13.26 -0.88 15.76
N ASN A 59 -13.74 -1.47 16.86
CA ASN A 59 -13.33 -1.10 18.21
C ASN A 59 -11.88 -1.49 18.54
N ARG A 60 -11.23 -2.34 17.73
CA ARG A 60 -9.90 -2.90 18.00
C ARG A 60 -8.97 -2.70 16.81
N ILE A 61 -7.76 -2.22 17.09
CA ILE A 61 -6.74 -2.00 16.05
C ILE A 61 -5.92 -3.27 15.81
N THR A 62 -5.91 -4.19 16.78
CA THR A 62 -5.09 -5.39 16.75
C THR A 62 -5.88 -6.68 16.98
N TYR A 63 -5.48 -7.73 16.27
CA TYR A 63 -6.14 -9.03 16.20
C TYR A 63 -5.10 -10.15 16.30
N ASN A 64 -5.20 -10.99 17.31
CA ASN A 64 -4.29 -12.12 17.50
C ASN A 64 -4.81 -13.37 16.79
N THR A 65 -4.08 -13.88 15.79
CA THR A 65 -4.49 -15.06 14.99
C THR A 65 -4.46 -16.37 15.77
N SER A 66 -3.77 -16.42 16.91
CA SER A 66 -3.84 -17.54 17.85
C SER A 66 -5.13 -17.56 18.68
N ASN A 67 -5.90 -16.46 18.68
CA ASN A 67 -7.22 -16.39 19.30
C ASN A 67 -8.31 -16.57 18.21
N PRO A 68 -9.16 -17.61 18.30
CA PRO A 68 -10.20 -17.87 17.31
C PRO A 68 -11.19 -16.71 17.10
N ASP A 69 -11.56 -15.98 18.16
CA ASP A 69 -12.51 -14.87 18.08
C ASP A 69 -11.88 -13.67 17.36
N ASP A 70 -10.60 -13.38 17.64
CA ASP A 70 -9.86 -12.33 16.96
C ASP A 70 -9.62 -12.69 15.48
N LEU A 71 -9.37 -13.97 15.19
CA LEU A 71 -9.21 -14.50 13.83
C LEU A 71 -10.50 -14.33 13.02
N GLU A 72 -11.64 -14.76 13.57
CA GLU A 72 -12.96 -14.60 12.94
C GLU A 72 -13.28 -13.12 12.70
N ALA A 73 -13.01 -12.26 13.68
CA ALA A 73 -13.22 -10.82 13.54
C ALA A 73 -12.32 -10.19 12.47
N LEU A 74 -11.05 -10.58 12.39
CA LEU A 74 -10.13 -10.14 11.34
C LEU A 74 -10.64 -10.55 9.96
N HIS A 75 -11.08 -11.81 9.80
CA HIS A 75 -11.59 -12.30 8.52
C HIS A 75 -12.85 -11.55 8.09
N ALA A 76 -13.78 -11.31 9.02
CA ALA A 76 -14.98 -10.53 8.75
C ALA A 76 -14.65 -9.11 8.28
N ILE A 77 -13.62 -8.47 8.86
CA ILE A 77 -13.14 -7.16 8.41
C ILE A 77 -12.53 -7.26 7.02
N LEU A 78 -11.66 -8.23 6.76
CA LEU A 78 -11.03 -8.40 5.44
C LEU A 78 -12.05 -8.70 4.34
N CYS A 79 -13.19 -9.32 4.65
CA CYS A 79 -14.30 -9.50 3.69
C CYS A 79 -14.97 -8.18 3.27
N THR A 80 -14.80 -7.07 4.01
CA THR A 80 -15.37 -5.75 3.65
C THR A 80 -14.38 -4.83 2.95
N VAL A 81 -13.11 -5.26 2.84
CA VAL A 81 -12.02 -4.46 2.30
C VAL A 81 -11.91 -4.67 0.78
N ASP A 82 -11.82 -3.56 0.05
CA ASP A 82 -11.62 -3.56 -1.40
C ASP A 82 -10.13 -3.57 -1.78
N VAL A 83 -9.28 -2.93 -0.98
CA VAL A 83 -7.84 -2.79 -1.23
C VAL A 83 -7.04 -3.05 0.05
N VAL A 84 -6.07 -3.95 -0.03
CA VAL A 84 -5.13 -4.23 1.07
C VAL A 84 -3.75 -3.68 0.73
N ILE A 85 -3.16 -2.96 1.67
CA ILE A 85 -1.76 -2.56 1.68
C ILE A 85 -1.11 -3.23 2.87
N ASP A 86 -0.34 -4.27 2.59
CA ASP A 86 0.36 -5.09 3.57
C ASP A 86 1.76 -4.52 3.85
N GLU A 87 1.96 -4.13 5.09
CA GLU A 87 3.19 -3.55 5.62
C GLU A 87 3.98 -4.50 6.50
N THR A 88 3.67 -5.80 6.44
CA THR A 88 4.39 -6.83 7.18
C THR A 88 5.87 -6.79 6.82
N ALA A 89 6.71 -6.47 7.81
CA ALA A 89 8.15 -6.42 7.65
C ALA A 89 8.69 -7.83 7.37
N THR A 90 9.58 -7.94 6.38
CA THR A 90 10.23 -9.19 5.99
C THR A 90 11.72 -8.94 5.76
N LEU A 91 12.53 -9.94 6.08
CA LEU A 91 13.97 -9.91 5.84
C LEU A 91 14.30 -9.94 4.34
N ASP A 92 13.51 -10.69 3.58
CA ASP A 92 13.58 -10.75 2.12
C ASP A 92 12.20 -10.41 1.52
N PRO A 93 12.03 -9.17 1.04
CA PRO A 93 10.83 -8.75 0.31
C PRO A 93 10.52 -9.61 -0.91
N ALA A 94 11.55 -10.13 -1.60
CA ALA A 94 11.35 -10.88 -2.84
C ALA A 94 10.67 -12.24 -2.62
N THR A 95 10.78 -12.80 -1.41
CA THR A 95 10.13 -14.08 -1.06
C THR A 95 8.69 -13.92 -0.56
N TYR A 96 8.25 -12.69 -0.26
CA TYR A 96 6.90 -12.44 0.23
C TYR A 96 5.89 -12.45 -0.92
N THR A 97 4.91 -13.33 -0.82
CA THR A 97 3.92 -13.61 -1.87
C THR A 97 2.49 -13.59 -1.33
N VAL A 98 1.49 -13.81 -2.18
CA VAL A 98 0.08 -13.97 -1.77
C VAL A 98 -0.07 -15.13 -0.78
N SER A 99 0.66 -16.24 -0.96
CA SER A 99 0.60 -17.35 -0.01
C SER A 99 1.17 -16.97 1.35
N SER A 100 2.27 -16.20 1.39
CA SER A 100 2.80 -15.67 2.66
C SER A 100 1.77 -14.82 3.41
N PHE A 101 1.02 -13.98 2.70
CA PHE A 101 -0.07 -13.20 3.29
C PHE A 101 -1.19 -14.11 3.81
N LEU A 102 -1.66 -15.08 3.00
CA LEU A 102 -2.75 -15.98 3.38
C LEU A 102 -2.38 -16.88 4.56
N ASP A 103 -1.13 -17.38 4.61
CA ASP A 103 -0.60 -18.15 5.72
C ASP A 103 -0.61 -17.32 7.02
N ASN A 104 -0.23 -16.03 6.95
CA ASN A 104 -0.28 -15.11 8.09
C ASN A 104 -1.71 -14.74 8.50
N VAL A 105 -2.66 -14.67 7.56
CA VAL A 105 -4.08 -14.45 7.85
C VAL A 105 -4.73 -15.68 8.48
N GLY A 106 -4.18 -16.87 8.25
CA GLY A 106 -4.64 -18.11 8.87
C GLY A 106 -6.04 -18.53 8.40
N VAL A 107 -6.35 -18.36 7.12
CA VAL A 107 -7.67 -18.68 6.55
C VAL A 107 -7.58 -19.74 5.45
N GLU A 108 -8.46 -20.73 5.50
CA GLU A 108 -8.62 -21.72 4.42
C GLU A 108 -9.61 -21.23 3.35
N ASP A 109 -10.75 -20.65 3.77
CA ASP A 109 -11.75 -20.06 2.87
C ASP A 109 -11.57 -18.55 2.76
N HIS A 110 -10.92 -18.11 1.69
CA HIS A 110 -10.72 -16.70 1.35
C HIS A 110 -11.66 -16.24 0.22
N SER A 111 -12.80 -16.90 0.01
CA SER A 111 -13.74 -16.59 -1.09
C SER A 111 -14.39 -15.20 -0.97
N CYS A 112 -14.53 -14.68 0.25
CA CYS A 112 -15.08 -13.34 0.50
C CYS A 112 -14.07 -12.20 0.24
N PHE A 113 -12.78 -12.49 0.07
CA PHE A 113 -11.75 -11.46 -0.08
C PHE A 113 -11.80 -10.88 -1.49
N ALA A 114 -12.64 -9.85 -1.65
CA ALA A 114 -12.82 -9.13 -2.90
C ALA A 114 -11.48 -8.62 -3.46
N PHE A 115 -10.56 -8.18 -2.58
CA PHE A 115 -9.23 -7.71 -2.98
C PHE A 115 -8.35 -8.78 -3.65
N LEU A 116 -8.57 -10.07 -3.40
CA LEU A 116 -7.86 -11.13 -4.14
C LEU A 116 -8.42 -11.29 -5.54
N THR A 117 -9.74 -11.31 -5.66
CA THR A 117 -10.43 -11.43 -6.97
C THR A 117 -10.14 -10.22 -7.85
N ASN A 118 -10.12 -9.02 -7.26
CA ASN A 118 -9.84 -7.76 -7.94
C ASN A 118 -8.34 -7.47 -8.09
N GLN A 119 -7.47 -8.35 -7.59
CA GLN A 119 -6.02 -8.18 -7.61
C GLN A 119 -5.57 -6.84 -7.02
N THR A 120 -6.05 -6.49 -5.84
CA THR A 120 -5.77 -5.25 -5.10
C THR A 120 -5.10 -5.53 -3.76
N LEU A 121 -4.21 -6.54 -3.74
CA LEU A 121 -3.29 -6.82 -2.63
C LEU A 121 -1.90 -6.25 -2.95
N TRP A 122 -1.52 -5.20 -2.22
CA TRP A 122 -0.33 -4.40 -2.48
C TRP A 122 0.66 -4.46 -1.31
N ARG A 123 1.94 -4.23 -1.61
CA ARG A 123 3.00 -4.05 -0.62
C ARG A 123 3.84 -2.82 -0.95
N TYR A 124 4.41 -2.18 0.06
CA TYR A 124 5.20 -0.95 -0.04
C TYR A 124 6.67 -1.13 -0.44
N ASP A 125 7.09 -2.38 -0.63
CA ASP A 125 8.48 -2.80 -0.79
C ASP A 125 8.88 -3.03 -2.26
N LYS A 126 8.32 -2.26 -3.21
CA LYS A 126 8.65 -2.42 -4.63
C LYS A 126 10.12 -2.14 -4.93
N ARG A 127 10.76 -1.20 -4.24
CA ARG A 127 12.15 -0.78 -4.52
C ARG A 127 13.04 -1.07 -3.31
N ALA A 128 14.13 -1.80 -3.54
CA ALA A 128 15.08 -2.14 -2.48
C ALA A 128 16.54 -2.24 -2.98
N TYR A 129 17.50 -1.92 -2.11
CA TYR A 129 18.93 -2.18 -2.30
C TYR A 129 19.43 -3.11 -1.21
N ASN A 130 19.88 -4.33 -1.55
CA ASN A 130 20.38 -5.32 -0.59
C ASN A 130 19.48 -5.45 0.66
N SER A 131 18.18 -5.66 0.47
CA SER A 131 17.13 -5.70 1.50
C SER A 131 16.81 -4.39 2.23
N THR A 132 17.48 -3.29 1.91
CA THR A 132 17.12 -1.95 2.41
C THR A 132 16.04 -1.34 1.52
N LEU A 133 14.90 -1.01 2.09
CA LEU A 133 13.77 -0.45 1.36
C LEU A 133 14.02 1.03 1.00
N ASP A 134 13.53 1.42 -0.18
CA ASP A 134 13.50 2.83 -0.62
C ASP A 134 12.40 3.65 0.10
N TRP A 135 11.53 2.97 0.82
CA TRP A 135 10.50 3.55 1.67
C TRP A 135 10.90 3.43 3.15
N TYR A 136 10.80 4.53 3.89
CA TYR A 136 10.93 4.55 5.34
C TYR A 136 9.63 5.07 5.98
N ASP A 137 9.07 4.31 6.92
CA ASP A 137 7.71 4.46 7.47
C ASP A 137 7.37 5.79 8.17
N GLY A 138 8.31 6.74 8.25
CA GLY A 138 8.08 8.07 8.79
C GLY A 138 8.37 9.24 7.82
N ALA A 139 8.99 8.98 6.66
CA ALA A 139 9.35 10.02 5.72
C ALA A 139 9.65 9.45 4.33
N VAL A 140 8.80 9.79 3.35
CA VAL A 140 9.10 9.59 1.94
C VAL A 140 9.43 10.95 1.32
N SER A 141 10.60 11.08 0.69
CA SER A 141 11.07 12.36 0.13
C SER A 141 10.17 12.89 -0.98
N GLN A 142 9.42 12.01 -1.65
CA GLN A 142 8.54 12.32 -2.77
C GLN A 142 7.09 11.82 -2.49
N PRO A 143 6.36 12.46 -1.57
CA PRO A 143 5.02 12.02 -1.16
C PRO A 143 3.99 12.01 -2.30
N GLN A 144 4.19 12.81 -3.34
CA GLN A 144 3.35 12.82 -4.54
C GLN A 144 3.38 11.50 -5.31
N LEU A 145 4.49 10.75 -5.24
CA LEU A 145 4.60 9.44 -5.87
C LEU A 145 3.85 8.36 -5.07
N VAL A 146 3.85 8.48 -3.73
CA VAL A 146 3.02 7.62 -2.86
C VAL A 146 1.54 7.82 -3.19
N LEU A 147 1.11 9.08 -3.28
CA LEU A 147 -0.28 9.40 -3.62
C LEU A 147 -0.67 8.83 -4.98
N ALA A 148 0.20 8.97 -5.99
CA ALA A 148 -0.05 8.43 -7.33
C ALA A 148 -0.16 6.90 -7.34
N ASP A 149 0.70 6.20 -6.61
CA ASP A 149 0.62 4.75 -6.48
C ASP A 149 -0.70 4.31 -5.84
N LEU A 150 -1.19 5.04 -4.84
CA LEU A 150 -2.48 4.76 -4.20
C LEU A 150 -3.66 5.04 -5.12
N ILE A 151 -3.63 6.14 -5.86
CA ILE A 151 -4.64 6.43 -6.90
C ILE A 151 -4.70 5.27 -7.90
N GLN A 152 -3.54 4.72 -8.26
CA GLN A 152 -3.46 3.55 -9.14
C GLN A 152 -3.90 2.26 -8.44
N ALA A 153 -3.64 2.08 -7.15
CA ALA A 153 -4.10 0.92 -6.39
C ALA A 153 -5.63 0.88 -6.25
N PHE A 154 -6.27 2.06 -6.21
CA PHE A 154 -7.71 2.23 -5.97
C PHE A 154 -8.53 2.29 -7.25
N SER A 155 -7.87 2.53 -8.38
CA SER A 155 -8.47 2.51 -9.71
C SER A 155 -8.17 1.14 -10.31
N SER A 156 -9.15 0.47 -10.93
CA SER A 156 -8.98 -0.92 -11.40
C SER A 156 -7.63 -1.17 -12.06
N PRO A 157 -7.02 -2.36 -11.89
CA PRO A 157 -5.59 -2.55 -12.04
C PRO A 157 -5.12 -2.43 -13.50
N GLY A 158 -4.93 -1.20 -13.98
CA GLY A 158 -4.33 -0.91 -15.27
C GLY A 158 -2.84 -1.27 -15.30
N ASN A 159 -2.22 -1.11 -16.47
CA ASN A 159 -0.78 -1.33 -16.70
C ASN A 159 0.09 -0.12 -16.27
N ALA A 160 -0.43 0.80 -15.45
CA ALA A 160 0.35 1.96 -15.04
C ALA A 160 1.39 1.55 -14.00
N SER A 161 2.62 2.01 -14.21
CA SER A 161 3.74 1.68 -13.32
C SER A 161 3.64 2.49 -12.03
N THR A 162 3.70 1.78 -10.90
CA THR A 162 3.88 2.34 -9.56
C THR A 162 5.37 2.56 -9.23
N THR A 163 5.67 3.39 -8.24
CA THR A 163 7.03 3.66 -7.75
C THR A 163 7.39 2.78 -6.56
N PHE A 164 6.61 2.85 -5.49
CA PHE A 164 6.84 2.23 -4.19
C PHE A 164 5.95 1.02 -3.96
N LEU A 165 4.70 1.05 -4.43
CA LEU A 165 3.77 -0.07 -4.21
C LEU A 165 3.95 -1.15 -5.28
N ARG A 166 4.07 -2.42 -4.92
CA ARG A 166 3.97 -3.55 -5.86
C ARG A 166 2.72 -4.38 -5.61
N ASN A 167 2.14 -4.89 -6.67
CA ASN A 167 0.94 -5.73 -6.61
C ASN A 167 1.31 -7.22 -6.54
N ILE A 168 1.30 -7.79 -5.34
CA ILE A 168 1.64 -9.20 -5.17
C ILE A 168 0.55 -10.14 -5.70
N ALA A 169 -0.72 -9.69 -5.78
CA ALA A 169 -1.79 -10.45 -6.43
C ALA A 169 -1.64 -10.56 -7.96
N LYS A 170 -0.82 -9.71 -8.57
CA LYS A 170 -0.37 -9.83 -9.97
C LYS A 170 0.98 -10.52 -10.14
N GLY A 171 1.61 -10.93 -9.04
CA GLY A 171 2.96 -11.51 -9.05
C GLY A 171 4.06 -10.48 -9.31
N GLU A 172 3.82 -9.19 -9.02
CA GLU A 172 4.88 -8.17 -9.14
C GLU A 172 6.00 -8.43 -8.12
N GLY A 173 7.23 -8.46 -8.64
CA GLY A 173 8.44 -8.63 -7.85
C GLY A 173 9.01 -7.32 -7.31
N VAL A 174 10.10 -7.45 -6.56
CA VAL A 174 10.90 -6.33 -6.09
C VAL A 174 11.85 -5.88 -7.19
N LEU A 175 11.95 -4.57 -7.38
CA LEU A 175 12.92 -3.91 -8.23
C LEU A 175 14.17 -3.60 -7.40
N SER A 176 15.29 -4.23 -7.77
CA SER A 176 16.59 -3.86 -7.22
C SER A 176 16.97 -2.46 -7.70
N ILE A 177 17.27 -1.57 -6.77
CA ILE A 177 17.83 -0.25 -7.05
C ILE A 177 19.28 -0.21 -6.60
N ASP A 178 20.13 0.49 -7.34
CA ASP A 178 21.55 0.65 -6.98
C ASP A 178 22.06 2.03 -7.40
N GLY A 179 23.31 2.34 -7.02
CA GLY A 179 23.93 3.64 -7.31
C GLY A 179 24.08 3.97 -8.79
N SER A 180 24.04 2.98 -9.70
CA SER A 180 24.07 3.23 -11.14
C SER A 180 22.80 3.90 -11.65
N MET A 181 21.69 3.77 -10.92
CA MET A 181 20.42 4.42 -11.24
C MET A 181 20.38 5.90 -10.87
N CYS A 182 21.35 6.41 -10.12
CA CYS A 182 21.44 7.83 -9.77
C CYS A 182 21.90 8.73 -10.94
N GLY A 183 22.13 8.17 -12.13
CA GLY A 183 22.65 8.88 -13.29
C GLY A 183 24.12 9.29 -13.10
N SER A 184 24.79 9.68 -14.18
CA SER A 184 26.19 10.17 -14.15
C SER A 184 26.31 11.60 -13.62
N GLN A 185 25.39 12.03 -12.75
CA GLN A 185 25.36 13.39 -12.23
C GLN A 185 26.39 13.57 -11.11
N ASP A 186 26.94 14.78 -11.03
CA ASP A 186 27.85 15.16 -9.96
C ASP A 186 27.14 15.04 -8.60
N PHE A 187 27.79 14.40 -7.63
CA PHE A 187 27.24 14.20 -6.28
C PHE A 187 27.02 15.53 -5.53
N SER A 188 27.45 16.65 -6.10
CA SER A 188 27.26 18.01 -5.58
C SER A 188 25.90 18.63 -5.93
N THR A 189 25.15 18.07 -6.88
CA THR A 189 23.84 18.59 -7.30
C THR A 189 22.69 17.74 -6.77
N PRO A 190 21.71 18.33 -6.05
CA PRO A 190 20.49 17.61 -5.68
C PRO A 190 19.74 17.11 -6.92
N MET A 191 19.16 15.90 -6.82
CA MET A 191 18.27 15.40 -7.87
C MET A 191 16.98 16.23 -7.92
N ASP A 192 16.52 16.54 -9.13
CA ASP A 192 15.22 17.15 -9.33
C ASP A 192 14.10 16.19 -8.93
N PRO A 193 13.01 16.67 -8.30
CA PRO A 193 11.89 15.83 -7.96
C PRO A 193 11.15 15.37 -9.22
N THR A 194 10.63 14.16 -9.16
CA THR A 194 9.74 13.62 -10.20
C THR A 194 8.39 14.31 -10.10
N ILE A 195 8.00 15.00 -11.19
CA ILE A 195 6.71 15.67 -11.30
C ILE A 195 5.81 14.87 -12.21
N LEU A 196 4.68 14.42 -11.66
CA LEU A 196 3.69 13.65 -12.40
C LEU A 196 2.74 14.58 -13.16
N PRO A 197 2.25 14.19 -14.35
CA PRO A 197 1.19 14.93 -15.03
C PRO A 197 -0.05 15.05 -14.13
N CYS A 198 -0.64 16.23 -14.10
CA CYS A 198 -1.92 16.42 -13.41
C CYS A 198 -3.07 16.12 -14.39
N PRO A 199 -4.00 15.20 -14.04
CA PRO A 199 -5.18 14.90 -14.86
C PRO A 199 -6.16 16.07 -15.00
#